data_AF-A0A9X3YHM4-F1
#
_entry.id   AF-A0A9X3YHM4-F1
#
_cell.length_a   1.000
_cell.length_b   1.000
_cell.length_c   1.000
_cell.angle_alpha   90.00
_cell.angle_beta   90.00
_cell.angle_gamma   90.00
#
_symmetry.space_group_name_H-M   'P 1'
#
loop_
_entity.id
_entity.type
_entity.pdbx_description
1 polymer ?
#
loop_
_entity_poly.entity_id
_entity_poly.type
_entity_poly.pdbx_seq_one_letter_code
_entity_poly.pdbx_strand_id
1 'polypeptide(L)'
;MADRAENRFTIMTPFVDANGAARIVQLFGASKASVARELIVRDRMPAALAELAGHLGRLGVRVFVFRLPRSDRGETETFHAKVVRVDDSECYVGSSNMTRWSFDYSLELGFHVTGRAATQVSRIVDAVIEVSNPVAI
;
A
#
# COMPACT_ATOMS: atom_id res chain seq x y z
N MET A 1 9.47 -10.89 -1.35
CA MET A 1 8.84 -9.96 -2.31
C MET A 1 9.45 -8.57 -2.16
N ALA A 2 9.41 -7.95 -0.97
CA ALA A 2 9.98 -6.61 -0.76
C ALA A 2 11.49 -6.51 -1.08
N ASP A 3 12.25 -7.55 -0.73
CA ASP A 3 13.68 -7.72 -0.99
C ASP A 3 14.05 -7.81 -2.49
N ARG A 4 13.08 -8.18 -3.34
CA ARG A 4 13.24 -8.31 -4.78
C ARG A 4 13.04 -7.00 -5.54
N ALA A 5 12.48 -5.97 -4.89
CA ALA A 5 12.29 -4.68 -5.53
C ALA A 5 13.64 -4.03 -5.86
N GLU A 6 13.77 -3.54 -7.09
CA GLU A 6 14.95 -2.83 -7.56
C GLU A 6 14.72 -1.32 -7.66
N ASN A 7 13.51 -0.91 -8.06
CA ASN A 7 13.16 0.48 -8.33
C ASN A 7 12.09 1.00 -7.38
N ARG A 8 11.02 0.23 -7.13
CA ARG A 8 9.90 0.63 -6.27
C ARG A 8 9.23 -0.54 -5.56
N PHE A 9 8.79 -0.26 -4.36
CA PHE A 9 7.97 -1.16 -3.56
C PHE A 9 6.77 -0.40 -2.99
N THR A 10 5.56 -0.83 -3.37
CA THR A 10 4.32 -0.11 -3.05
C THR A 10 3.36 -1.02 -2.29
N ILE A 11 2.78 -0.50 -1.22
CA ILE A 11 1.69 -1.15 -0.50
C ILE A 11 0.44 -0.26 -0.66
N MET A 12 -0.64 -0.82 -1.16
CA MET A 12 -1.95 -0.18 -1.22
C MET A 12 -2.92 -1.01 -0.37
N THR A 13 -3.45 -0.42 0.70
CA THR A 13 -4.32 -1.15 1.64
C THR A 13 -5.36 -0.24 2.28
N PRO A 14 -6.64 -0.67 2.39
CA PRO A 14 -7.69 0.19 2.89
C PRO A 14 -7.81 0.14 4.41
N PHE A 15 -7.29 -0.91 5.04
CA PHE A 15 -7.43 -1.16 6.46
C PHE A 15 -6.11 -1.60 7.08
N VAL A 16 -5.76 -0.93 8.16
CA VAL A 16 -4.53 -1.16 8.92
C VAL A 16 -4.83 -1.14 10.41
N ASP A 17 -4.42 -2.18 11.13
CA ASP A 17 -4.36 -2.19 12.60
C ASP A 17 -2.90 -2.14 13.10
N ALA A 18 -2.68 -2.25 14.41
CA ALA A 18 -1.33 -2.23 14.98
C ALA A 18 -0.40 -3.34 14.47
N ASN A 19 -0.92 -4.55 14.24
CA ASN A 19 -0.14 -5.66 13.69
C ASN A 19 0.17 -5.42 12.23
N GLY A 20 -0.81 -4.90 11.48
CA GLY A 20 -0.63 -4.44 10.11
C GLY A 20 0.43 -3.35 9.96
N ALA A 21 0.39 -2.33 10.81
CA ALA A 21 1.33 -1.23 10.78
C ALA A 21 2.77 -1.71 11.03
N ALA A 22 2.95 -2.59 12.03
CA ALA A 22 4.24 -3.23 12.28
C ALA A 22 4.72 -4.07 11.08
N ARG A 23 3.81 -4.81 10.42
CA ARG A 23 4.14 -5.60 9.23
C ARG A 23 4.52 -4.72 8.04
N ILE A 24 3.81 -3.62 7.82
CA ILE A 24 4.12 -2.63 6.77
C ILE A 24 5.54 -2.10 6.97
N VAL A 25 5.89 -1.71 8.20
CA VAL A 25 7.25 -1.25 8.53
C VAL A 25 8.29 -2.34 8.24
N GLN A 26 8.04 -3.59 8.63
CA GLN A 26 8.94 -4.70 8.35
C GLN A 26 9.12 -4.94 6.85
N LEU A 27 8.04 -4.89 6.06
CA LEU A 27 8.10 -5.06 4.61
C LEU A 27 8.92 -3.94 3.95
N PHE A 28 8.69 -2.68 4.34
CA PHE A 28 9.53 -1.58 3.84
C PHE A 28 11.00 -1.72 4.27
N GLY A 29 11.24 -2.12 5.52
CA GLY A 29 12.60 -2.36 6.03
C GLY A 29 13.35 -3.50 5.33
N ALA A 30 12.62 -4.46 4.74
CA ALA A 30 13.21 -5.56 3.97
C ALA A 30 13.54 -5.18 2.52
N SER A 31 13.03 -4.05 2.01
CA SER A 31 13.38 -3.55 0.67
C SER A 31 14.74 -2.83 0.68
N LYS A 32 15.43 -2.83 -0.47
CA LYS A 32 16.75 -2.20 -0.61
C LYS A 32 16.67 -0.70 -0.36
N ALA A 33 17.75 -0.10 0.16
CA ALA A 33 17.79 1.33 0.48
C ALA A 33 17.57 2.25 -0.75
N SER A 34 17.91 1.78 -1.96
CA SER A 34 17.74 2.51 -3.22
C SER A 34 16.30 2.51 -3.75
N VAL A 35 15.42 1.66 -3.20
CA VAL A 35 14.06 1.45 -3.70
C VAL A 35 13.15 2.59 -3.25
N ALA A 36 12.35 3.14 -4.16
CA ALA A 36 11.28 4.05 -3.80
C ALA A 36 10.18 3.31 -3.04
N ARG A 37 9.86 3.77 -1.82
CA ARG A 37 8.87 3.13 -0.94
C ARG A 37 7.60 3.95 -0.90
N GLU A 38 6.46 3.32 -1.16
CA GLU A 38 5.18 4.01 -1.33
C GLU A 38 4.08 3.28 -0.55
N LEU A 39 3.31 4.04 0.24
CA LEU A 39 2.18 3.51 1.00
C LEU A 39 0.92 4.30 0.63
N ILE A 40 -0.11 3.61 0.16
CA ILE A 40 -1.40 4.20 -0.20
C ILE A 40 -2.46 3.70 0.79
N VAL A 41 -3.13 4.62 1.48
CA VAL A 41 -4.23 4.36 2.41
C VAL A 41 -5.53 5.04 1.95
N ARG A 42 -6.69 4.52 2.36
CA ARG A 42 -7.99 4.85 1.76
C ARG A 42 -8.64 6.16 2.19
N ASP A 43 -8.33 6.73 3.35
CA ASP A 43 -9.15 7.83 3.89
C ASP A 43 -8.33 8.87 4.61
N ARG A 44 -7.62 8.42 5.63
CA ARG A 44 -6.67 9.20 6.41
C ARG A 44 -5.59 8.26 6.90
N MET A 45 -4.51 8.82 7.42
CA MET A 45 -3.49 8.02 8.09
C MET A 45 -4.11 7.23 9.25
N PRO A 46 -4.06 5.89 9.25
CA PRO A 46 -4.53 5.08 10.39
C PRO A 46 -3.73 5.40 11.65
N ALA A 47 -4.37 5.40 12.83
CA ALA A 47 -3.72 5.76 14.10
C ALA A 47 -2.45 4.93 14.36
N ALA A 48 -2.53 3.62 14.14
CA ALA A 48 -1.38 2.71 14.27
C ALA A 48 -0.20 3.04 13.34
N LEU A 49 -0.46 3.59 12.15
CA LEU A 49 0.60 4.06 11.26
C LEU A 49 1.11 5.44 11.68
N ALA A 50 0.24 6.31 12.19
CA ALA A 50 0.62 7.61 12.71
C ALA A 50 1.58 7.49 13.92
N GLU A 51 1.37 6.53 14.80
CA GLU A 51 2.30 6.19 15.90
C GLU A 51 3.69 5.76 15.39
N LEU A 52 3.76 5.22 14.16
CA LEU A 52 4.99 4.79 13.52
C LEU A 52 5.51 5.77 12.45
N ALA A 53 4.94 6.98 12.36
CA ALA A 53 5.27 7.97 11.33
C ALA A 53 6.78 8.25 11.26
N GLY A 54 7.43 8.50 12.40
CA GLY A 54 8.87 8.73 12.43
C GLY A 54 9.72 7.52 11.99
N HIS A 55 9.21 6.29 12.13
CA HIS A 55 9.89 5.10 11.61
C HIS A 55 9.71 4.99 10.08
N LEU A 56 8.51 5.25 9.57
CA LEU A 56 8.23 5.32 8.14
C LEU A 56 9.06 6.42 7.45
N GLY A 57 9.19 7.59 8.10
CA GLY A 57 10.01 8.70 7.63
C GLY A 57 11.50 8.35 7.55
N ARG A 58 12.06 7.66 8.56
CA ARG A 58 13.44 7.13 8.51
C ARG A 58 13.66 6.12 7.39
N LEU A 59 12.63 5.35 7.07
CA LEU A 59 12.65 4.44 5.92
C LEU A 59 12.42 5.17 4.59
N GLY A 60 12.18 6.48 4.57
CA GLY A 60 11.92 7.23 3.34
C GLY A 60 10.63 6.81 2.63
N VAL A 61 9.63 6.34 3.39
CA VAL A 61 8.32 5.95 2.83
C VAL A 61 7.53 7.19 2.45
N ARG A 62 7.05 7.26 1.21
CA ARG A 62 6.06 8.26 0.79
C ARG A 62 4.66 7.75 1.06
N VAL A 63 3.88 8.49 1.83
CA VAL A 63 2.51 8.11 2.18
C VAL A 63 1.51 8.93 1.37
N PHE A 64 0.50 8.24 0.84
CA PHE A 64 -0.57 8.78 0.01
C PHE A 64 -1.92 8.40 0.59
N VAL A 65 -2.85 9.35 0.57
CA VAL A 65 -4.26 9.15 0.92
C VAL A 65 -5.10 9.25 -0.34
N PHE A 66 -5.75 8.14 -0.70
CA PHE A 66 -6.70 8.11 -1.81
C PHE A 66 -8.12 8.30 -1.28
N ARG A 67 -8.59 9.55 -1.26
CA ARG A 67 -10.00 9.88 -1.01
C ARG A 67 -10.36 11.07 -1.87
N LEU A 68 -11.08 10.83 -2.96
CA LEU A 68 -11.38 11.85 -3.95
C LEU A 68 -12.80 12.38 -3.73
N PRO A 69 -13.01 13.70 -3.57
CA PRO A 69 -14.34 14.25 -3.54
C PRO A 69 -15.00 14.07 -4.91
N ARG A 70 -16.25 13.62 -4.92
CA ARG A 70 -17.07 13.61 -6.14
C ARG A 70 -17.73 14.97 -6.30
N SER A 71 -17.63 15.57 -7.49
CA SER A 71 -18.20 16.89 -7.78
C SER A 71 -19.71 16.86 -7.99
N ASP A 72 -20.29 15.70 -8.31
CA ASP A 72 -21.69 15.51 -8.67
C ASP A 72 -22.58 15.08 -7.50
N ARG A 73 -21.99 14.45 -6.49
CA ARG A 73 -22.66 13.93 -5.30
C ARG A 73 -21.71 14.19 -4.13
N GLY A 74 -22.18 14.66 -2.98
CA GLY A 74 -21.36 14.96 -1.79
C GLY A 74 -20.66 13.74 -1.15
N GLU A 75 -20.39 12.71 -1.93
CA GLU A 75 -19.73 11.46 -1.60
C GLU A 75 -18.24 11.52 -1.98
N THR A 76 -17.48 10.54 -1.50
CA THR A 76 -16.07 10.41 -1.85
C THR A 76 -15.79 9.08 -2.53
N GLU A 77 -15.01 9.11 -3.60
CA GLU A 77 -14.46 7.90 -4.21
C GLU A 77 -13.30 7.38 -3.36
N THR A 78 -13.30 6.07 -3.15
CA THR A 78 -12.31 5.35 -2.34
C THR A 78 -12.00 4.00 -2.97
N PHE A 79 -11.02 3.27 -2.45
CA PHE A 79 -10.68 1.93 -2.92
C PHE A 79 -10.94 0.84 -1.87
N HIS A 80 -11.10 -0.39 -2.32
CA HIS A 80 -11.08 -1.59 -1.47
C HIS A 80 -10.04 -2.63 -1.89
N ALA A 81 -9.24 -2.31 -2.91
CA ALA A 81 -8.13 -3.14 -3.38
C ALA A 81 -7.05 -3.30 -2.30
N LYS A 82 -6.39 -4.47 -2.27
CA LYS A 82 -5.18 -4.70 -1.49
C LYS A 82 -4.09 -5.19 -2.43
N VAL A 83 -3.01 -4.44 -2.51
CA VAL A 83 -1.92 -4.68 -3.46
C VAL A 83 -0.58 -4.51 -2.76
N VAL A 84 0.33 -5.43 -3.03
CA VAL A 84 1.75 -5.27 -2.74
C VAL A 84 2.50 -5.38 -4.06
N ARG A 85 3.02 -4.26 -4.56
CA ARG A 85 3.70 -4.15 -5.86
C ARG A 85 5.21 -4.18 -5.68
N VAL A 86 5.88 -4.90 -6.58
CA VAL A 86 7.33 -4.97 -6.75
C VAL A 86 7.62 -4.54 -8.20
N ASP A 87 8.14 -3.32 -8.36
CA ASP A 87 8.47 -2.73 -9.67
C ASP A 87 7.33 -2.77 -10.73
N ASP A 88 7.74 -2.94 -11.99
CA ASP A 88 7.01 -3.18 -13.25
C ASP A 88 5.83 -4.13 -13.24
N SER A 89 6.17 -5.31 -12.75
CA SER A 89 5.72 -6.54 -13.40
C SER A 89 5.63 -7.69 -12.42
N GLU A 90 5.59 -7.39 -11.13
CA GLU A 90 5.34 -8.33 -10.06
C GLU A 90 4.46 -7.66 -8.99
N CYS A 91 3.38 -8.34 -8.59
CA CYS A 91 2.55 -7.88 -7.48
C CYS A 91 1.82 -9.04 -6.82
N TYR A 92 1.48 -8.85 -5.55
CA TYR A 92 0.39 -9.57 -4.91
C TYR A 92 -0.89 -8.74 -5.01
N VAL A 93 -2.00 -9.38 -5.38
CA VAL A 93 -3.35 -8.79 -5.31
C VAL A 93 -4.26 -9.80 -4.65
N GLY A 94 -5.05 -9.37 -3.66
CA GLY A 94 -5.92 -10.28 -2.94
C GLY A 94 -6.89 -9.60 -1.98
N SER A 95 -7.52 -10.42 -1.14
CA SER A 95 -8.50 -10.01 -0.13
C SER A 95 -7.87 -9.64 1.22
N SER A 96 -6.62 -10.02 1.47
CA SER A 96 -5.94 -9.79 2.75
C SER A 96 -5.69 -8.31 3.02
N ASN A 97 -6.26 -7.79 4.09
CA ASN A 97 -5.94 -6.46 4.61
C ASN A 97 -4.65 -6.50 5.43
N MET A 98 -4.13 -5.32 5.80
CA MET A 98 -3.03 -5.23 6.76
C MET A 98 -3.60 -5.26 8.18
N THR A 99 -4.20 -6.38 8.58
CA THR A 99 -4.80 -6.53 9.92
C THR A 99 -4.47 -7.91 10.48
N ARG A 100 -4.48 -8.03 11.82
CA ARG A 100 -4.31 -9.29 12.51
C ARG A 100 -5.32 -10.34 12.04
N TRP A 101 -6.57 -9.95 11.82
CA TRP A 101 -7.61 -10.82 11.30
C TRP A 101 -7.25 -11.44 9.96
N SER A 102 -6.82 -10.61 9.00
CA SER A 102 -6.41 -11.08 7.68
C SER A 102 -5.12 -11.90 7.69
N PHE A 103 -4.29 -11.83 8.73
CA PHE A 103 -3.06 -12.62 8.83
C PHE A 103 -3.25 -13.95 9.57
N ASP A 104 -4.03 -13.96 10.64
CA ASP A 104 -4.02 -15.08 11.61
C ASP A 104 -5.31 -15.91 11.59
N TYR A 105 -6.43 -15.34 11.12
CA TYR A 105 -7.76 -15.89 11.40
C TYR A 105 -8.66 -16.05 10.18
N SER A 106 -8.60 -15.10 9.24
CA SER A 106 -9.49 -15.09 8.07
C SER A 106 -9.00 -16.03 6.98
N LEU A 107 -9.94 -16.68 6.29
CA LEU A 107 -9.67 -17.35 5.03
C LEU A 107 -9.50 -16.27 3.95
N GLU A 108 -8.26 -15.99 3.58
CA GLU A 108 -7.93 -15.03 2.54
C GLU A 108 -7.58 -15.71 1.22
N LEU A 109 -7.88 -15.04 0.11
CA LEU A 109 -7.46 -15.45 -1.23
C LEU A 109 -6.69 -14.31 -1.89
N GLY A 110 -5.58 -14.65 -2.53
CA GLY A 110 -4.86 -13.71 -3.36
C GLY A 110 -3.91 -14.42 -4.31
N PHE A 111 -3.43 -13.67 -5.28
CA PHE A 111 -2.55 -14.17 -6.31
C PHE A 111 -1.24 -13.40 -6.29
N HIS A 112 -0.14 -14.14 -6.36
CA HIS A 112 1.12 -13.60 -6.82
C HIS A 112 1.09 -13.60 -8.34
N VAL A 113 1.22 -12.41 -8.93
CA VAL A 113 1.05 -12.18 -10.37
C VAL A 113 2.33 -11.59 -10.91
N THR A 114 2.74 -12.06 -12.09
CA THR A 114 3.92 -11.54 -12.81
C THR A 114 3.59 -11.23 -14.27
N GLY A 115 4.49 -10.50 -14.94
CA GLY A 115 4.40 -10.19 -16.36
C GLY A 115 3.26 -9.23 -16.69
N ARG A 116 2.57 -9.46 -17.82
CA ARG A 116 1.61 -8.50 -18.40
C ARG A 116 0.47 -8.14 -17.45
N ALA A 117 -0.05 -9.11 -16.70
CA ALA A 117 -1.15 -8.87 -15.75
C ALA A 117 -0.70 -7.96 -14.59
N ALA A 118 0.48 -8.23 -14.02
CA ALA A 118 1.07 -7.38 -12.99
C ALA A 118 1.35 -5.96 -13.51
N THR A 119 1.82 -5.82 -14.76
CA THR A 119 2.01 -4.50 -15.37
C THR A 119 0.71 -3.71 -15.52
N GLN A 120 -0.43 -4.37 -15.79
CA GLN A 120 -1.72 -3.66 -15.78
C GLN A 120 -2.10 -3.19 -14.38
N VAL A 121 -1.88 -4.02 -13.36
CA VAL A 121 -2.09 -3.64 -11.96
C VAL A 121 -1.18 -2.45 -11.59
N SER A 122 0.10 -2.49 -11.94
CA SER A 122 1.05 -1.41 -11.67
C SER A 122 0.62 -0.08 -12.27
N ARG A 123 0.10 -0.06 -13.50
CA ARG A 123 -0.44 1.16 -14.14
C ARG A 123 -1.63 1.75 -13.38
N ILE A 124 -2.51 0.90 -12.86
CA ILE A 124 -3.64 1.35 -12.03
C ILE A 124 -3.10 1.95 -10.72
N VAL A 125 -2.12 1.30 -10.09
CA VAL A 125 -1.48 1.81 -8.86
C VAL A 125 -0.78 3.16 -9.12
N ASP A 126 -0.12 3.33 -10.26
CA ASP A 126 0.49 4.62 -10.64
C ASP A 126 -0.56 5.72 -10.78
N ALA A 127 -1.67 5.44 -11.48
CA ALA A 127 -2.78 6.39 -11.61
C ALA A 127 -3.39 6.75 -10.25
N VAL A 128 -3.52 5.77 -9.34
CA VAL A 128 -3.97 6.00 -7.96
C VAL A 128 -3.01 6.93 -7.22
N ILE A 129 -1.69 6.74 -7.33
CA ILE A 129 -0.69 7.61 -6.71
C ILE A 129 -0.81 9.04 -7.26
N GLU A 130 -0.93 9.19 -8.57
CA GLU A 130 -1.00 10.49 -9.25
C GLU A 130 -2.16 11.36 -8.76
N VAL A 131 -3.31 10.76 -8.50
CA VAL A 131 -4.51 11.47 -8.02
C VAL A 131 -4.64 11.51 -6.49
N SER A 132 -3.79 10.78 -5.76
CA SER A 132 -3.84 10.74 -4.29
C SER A 132 -3.20 11.97 -3.65
N ASN A 133 -3.64 12.30 -2.43
CA ASN A 133 -3.05 13.37 -1.65
C ASN A 133 -1.82 12.86 -0.88
N PRO A 134 -0.62 13.45 -1.02
CA PRO A 134 0.53 13.08 -0.22
C PRO A 134 0.33 13.50 1.25
N VAL A 135 0.86 12.70 2.18
CA VAL A 135 0.83 12.97 3.62
C VAL A 135 2.25 13.19 4.11
N ALA A 136 2.48 14.31 4.80
CA ALA A 136 3.72 14.55 5.53
C ALA A 136 3.80 13.66 6.78
N ILE A 137 4.92 12.95 6.95
CA ILE A 137 5.20 12.03 8.07
C ILE A 137 6.61 12.20 8.59
#